data_AF-A0A7S4B5E5-F1
#
_entry.id   AF-A0A7S4B5E5-F1
#
_cell.length_a   1.000
_cell.length_b   1.000
_cell.length_c   1.000
_cell.angle_alpha   90.00
_cell.angle_beta   90.00
_cell.angle_gamma   90.00
#
_symmetry.space_group_name_H-M   'P 1'
#
loop_
_entity.id
_entity.type
_entity.pdbx_description
1 polymer ?
#
loop_
_entity_poly.entity_id
_entity_poly.type
_entity_poly.pdbx_seq_one_letter_code
_entity_poly.pdbx_strand_id
1 'polypeptide(L)'
;MIRQYDDCDEDTRAQYICGDLAEETRLPRDLLIRFHAMWHKREPPFFVVVSEEGDLGQPGLAELIRSLGVSCDLLCKSIARVMAEGKRVDFPRFIRGYAKLHSRTLREAIPFAFKVFDLDEDGLLGPAEFKQVLDATLTLRQLDAKAINRVLAAPPTPDGESIGMNYSQFRYFASLSSETILACCGFMLHVYDFYVPLYPFEDEDDAFAAGADAGADTNVSGDAAPGDESADSGGADGAGSRKPVRVGGFSKYDEEAGRERVPNPFEDDEFLEAIEAMKSTPEERAERKREAGNTLLRSGGKINIREAIDKYTDGLAEEPRDDLLRATLLGNRAAAHLMLKNWGRTLADAKSALGLDALPSGAALKACRRGAAAALKLESLAEARALCERALNDFNGVHDAELKIVIGQLQTAEDAAAAAKRARDAKRAEEAALEKALAKRQLHVGAFPDAAMREQYLGQNSGARIWWDAEADELHWPVLLLYPEPAMSDFIQDFGESETLLDHLVHMFGENGEQAPAWDKEHAYKAPCLQPYLNFTDDDEQKRWLPLDVEKQLGEQLRAAHSEGYVIPGIPMIQVMVRGSAYEQRLLKS
;
A
#
# COMPACT_ATOMS: atom_id res chain seq x y z
N MET A 1 62.26 17.95 7.83
CA MET A 1 62.33 16.47 7.90
C MET A 1 63.10 15.84 6.74
N ILE A 2 63.13 16.41 5.52
CA ILE A 2 63.74 15.72 4.35
C ILE A 2 65.27 15.45 4.49
N ARG A 3 66.02 16.23 5.26
CA ARG A 3 67.49 16.11 5.43
C ARG A 3 67.97 15.03 6.40
N GLN A 4 67.06 14.26 7.01
CA GLN A 4 67.41 13.35 8.11
C GLN A 4 67.79 11.94 7.65
N TYR A 5 67.56 11.63 6.36
CA TYR A 5 67.73 10.30 5.75
C TYR A 5 68.45 10.36 4.39
N ASP A 6 69.22 11.42 4.13
CA ASP A 6 69.94 11.59 2.86
C ASP A 6 71.04 10.54 2.64
N ASP A 7 71.48 9.85 3.71
CA ASP A 7 72.52 8.81 3.70
C ASP A 7 71.99 7.38 3.45
N CYS A 8 70.67 7.20 3.27
CA CYS A 8 70.02 5.91 3.04
C CYS A 8 69.78 5.64 1.54
N ASP A 9 69.71 4.36 1.13
CA ASP A 9 69.23 3.99 -0.20
C ASP A 9 67.76 4.40 -0.40
N GLU A 10 67.35 4.55 -1.67
CA GLU A 10 66.05 5.14 -2.04
C GLU A 10 64.85 4.38 -1.45
N ASP A 11 64.92 3.05 -1.39
CA ASP A 11 63.85 2.19 -0.84
C ASP A 11 63.78 2.29 0.69
N THR A 12 64.93 2.26 1.36
CA THR A 12 65.00 2.44 2.81
C THR A 12 64.56 3.85 3.23
N ARG A 13 64.96 4.87 2.47
CA ARG A 13 64.53 6.26 2.67
C ARG A 13 63.02 6.41 2.51
N ALA A 14 62.43 5.80 1.48
CA ALA A 14 60.98 5.81 1.27
C ALA A 14 60.23 5.13 2.44
N GLN A 15 60.75 4.00 2.94
CA GLN A 15 60.16 3.28 4.07
C GLN A 15 60.20 4.05 5.39
N TYR A 16 61.27 4.80 5.66
CA TYR A 16 61.38 5.64 6.85
C TYR A 16 60.51 6.90 6.75
N ILE A 17 60.55 7.61 5.62
CA ILE A 17 59.68 8.79 5.40
C ILE A 17 58.20 8.41 5.49
N CYS A 18 57.79 7.29 4.87
CA CYS A 18 56.41 6.82 4.95
C CYS A 18 56.05 6.28 6.34
N GLY A 19 57.02 5.76 7.10
CA GLY A 19 56.83 5.35 8.49
C GLY A 19 56.55 6.55 9.40
N ASP A 20 57.42 7.56 9.35
CA ASP A 20 57.27 8.80 10.12
C ASP A 20 55.95 9.51 9.78
N LEU A 21 55.60 9.56 8.50
CA LEU A 21 54.33 10.15 8.05
C LEU A 21 53.11 9.31 8.45
N ALA A 22 53.21 7.98 8.49
CA ALA A 22 52.12 7.13 8.96
C ALA A 22 51.83 7.36 10.45
N GLU A 23 52.87 7.52 11.26
CA GLU A 23 52.74 7.86 12.68
C GLU A 23 52.17 9.28 12.86
N GLU A 24 52.66 10.25 12.09
CA GLU A 24 52.22 11.65 12.16
C GLU A 24 50.75 11.82 11.72
N THR A 25 50.36 11.17 10.63
CA THR A 25 49.07 11.41 9.95
C THR A 25 48.01 10.34 10.22
N ARG A 26 48.38 9.23 10.86
CA ARG A 26 47.53 8.05 11.10
C ARG A 26 46.97 7.41 9.82
N LEU A 27 47.59 7.68 8.67
CA LEU A 27 47.28 7.02 7.41
C LEU A 27 47.99 5.64 7.34
N PRO A 28 47.40 4.63 6.68
CA PRO A 28 48.04 3.32 6.55
C PRO A 28 49.39 3.42 5.86
N ARG A 29 50.42 2.81 6.44
CA ARG A 29 51.79 2.84 5.90
C ARG A 29 51.86 2.31 4.46
N ASP A 30 51.11 1.27 4.15
CA ASP A 30 51.06 0.68 2.80
C ASP A 30 50.49 1.64 1.75
N LEU A 31 49.53 2.48 2.15
CA LEU A 31 48.99 3.54 1.29
C LEU A 31 50.06 4.59 1.00
N LEU A 32 50.78 5.02 2.03
CA LEU A 32 51.84 6.03 1.89
C LEU A 32 53.00 5.54 1.03
N ILE A 33 53.40 4.27 1.17
CA ILE A 33 54.43 3.65 0.33
C ILE A 33 54.00 3.63 -1.14
N ARG A 34 52.74 3.28 -1.43
CA ARG A 34 52.19 3.33 -2.80
C ARG A 34 52.16 4.75 -3.34
N PHE A 35 51.70 5.72 -2.54
CA PHE A 35 51.69 7.14 -2.94
C PHE A 35 53.09 7.67 -3.19
N HIS A 36 54.07 7.29 -2.38
CA HIS A 36 55.47 7.66 -2.57
C HIS A 36 56.01 7.09 -3.88
N ALA A 37 55.79 5.80 -4.15
CA ALA A 37 56.21 5.18 -5.40
C ALA A 37 55.58 5.87 -6.63
N MET A 38 54.27 6.16 -6.59
CA MET A 38 53.58 6.84 -7.69
C MET A 38 54.01 8.30 -7.84
N TRP A 39 54.32 9.02 -6.74
CA TRP A 39 54.80 10.40 -6.76
C TRP A 39 56.14 10.52 -7.48
N HIS A 40 57.09 9.64 -7.14
CA HIS A 40 58.43 9.65 -7.72
C HIS A 40 58.46 9.11 -9.16
N LYS A 41 57.63 8.11 -9.48
CA LYS A 41 57.49 7.57 -10.84
C LYS A 41 56.54 8.37 -11.74
N ARG A 42 55.82 9.35 -11.18
CA ARG A 42 54.85 10.24 -11.86
C ARG A 42 53.78 9.45 -12.60
N GLU A 43 53.28 8.39 -11.95
CA GLU A 43 52.36 7.44 -12.55
C GLU A 43 50.94 8.04 -12.70
N PRO A 44 50.28 7.84 -13.85
CA PRO A 44 48.89 8.25 -14.07
C PRO A 44 47.90 7.37 -13.29
N PRO A 45 46.73 7.89 -12.92
CA PRO A 45 46.20 9.21 -13.28
C PRO A 45 46.58 10.36 -12.32
N PHE A 46 47.20 10.07 -11.17
CA PHE A 46 47.23 10.99 -10.04
C PHE A 46 48.44 11.96 -10.02
N PHE A 47 49.64 11.48 -10.36
CA PHE A 47 50.89 12.23 -10.09
C PHE A 47 51.63 12.68 -11.36
N VAL A 48 50.91 12.78 -12.48
CA VAL A 48 51.46 13.19 -13.79
C VAL A 48 52.00 14.63 -13.79
N VAL A 49 51.46 15.48 -12.91
CA VAL A 49 51.75 16.93 -12.88
C VAL A 49 52.91 17.28 -11.92
N VAL A 50 53.58 16.29 -11.33
CA VAL A 50 54.76 16.49 -10.47
C VAL A 50 55.96 16.91 -11.33
N SER A 51 56.68 17.95 -10.90
CA SER A 51 57.87 18.43 -11.62
C SER A 51 59.05 17.45 -11.55
N GLU A 52 60.09 17.68 -12.35
CA GLU A 52 61.36 16.94 -12.23
C GLU A 52 62.07 17.15 -10.89
N GLU A 53 61.75 18.24 -10.19
CA GLU A 53 62.28 18.59 -8.86
C GLU A 53 61.48 17.93 -7.72
N GLY A 54 60.43 17.14 -8.04
CA GLY A 54 59.63 16.40 -7.07
C GLY A 54 58.59 17.25 -6.31
N ASP A 55 58.24 18.42 -6.86
CA ASP A 55 57.28 19.35 -6.28
C ASP A 55 56.07 19.64 -7.20
N LEU A 56 54.95 20.06 -6.62
CA LEU A 56 53.77 20.52 -7.35
C LEU A 56 53.49 22.00 -7.10
N GLY A 57 53.17 22.70 -8.18
CA GLY A 57 52.53 24.01 -8.10
C GLY A 57 51.03 23.89 -7.81
N GLN A 58 50.43 24.97 -7.32
CA GLN A 58 49.00 25.03 -6.99
C GLN A 58 48.05 24.62 -8.14
N PRO A 59 48.30 24.97 -9.43
CA PRO A 59 47.45 24.49 -10.53
C PRO A 59 47.52 22.98 -10.75
N GLY A 60 48.72 22.39 -10.61
CA GLY A 60 48.91 20.94 -10.73
C GLY A 60 48.31 20.18 -9.55
N LEU A 61 48.36 20.76 -8.35
CA LEU A 61 47.70 20.22 -7.18
C LEU A 61 46.16 20.25 -7.32
N ALA A 62 45.59 21.30 -7.90
CA ALA A 62 44.15 21.36 -8.17
C ALA A 62 43.72 20.30 -9.20
N GLU A 63 44.53 20.03 -10.23
CA GLU A 63 44.30 18.94 -11.19
C GLU A 63 44.35 17.56 -10.51
N LEU A 64 45.34 17.38 -9.64
CA LEU A 64 45.48 16.17 -8.85
C LEU A 64 44.28 15.95 -7.94
N ILE A 65 43.79 16.99 -7.24
CA ILE A 65 42.58 16.91 -6.41
C ILE A 65 41.34 16.57 -7.25
N ARG A 66 41.24 17.12 -8.47
CA ARG A 66 40.17 16.76 -9.42
C ARG A 66 40.23 15.28 -9.80
N SER A 67 41.43 14.77 -10.09
CA SER A 67 41.64 13.36 -10.45
C SER A 67 41.28 12.38 -9.32
N LEU A 68 41.36 12.84 -8.07
CA LEU A 68 41.02 12.05 -6.90
C LEU A 68 39.49 12.01 -6.63
N GLY A 69 38.68 12.81 -7.34
CA GLY A 69 37.22 12.72 -7.32
C GLY A 69 36.45 14.01 -7.01
N VAL A 70 37.12 15.16 -6.88
CA VAL A 70 36.41 16.46 -6.72
C VAL A 70 35.96 16.99 -8.07
N SER A 71 34.64 17.02 -8.30
CA SER A 71 34.06 17.48 -9.56
C SER A 71 34.01 19.02 -9.71
N CYS A 72 34.07 19.78 -8.60
CA CYS A 72 34.01 21.23 -8.63
C CYS A 72 35.39 21.90 -8.78
N ASP A 73 35.56 22.67 -9.87
CA ASP A 73 36.81 23.39 -10.17
C ASP A 73 37.17 24.46 -9.13
N LEU A 74 36.17 25.18 -8.60
CA LEU A 74 36.37 26.20 -7.56
C LEU A 74 36.90 25.57 -6.27
N LEU A 75 36.33 24.43 -5.88
CA LEU A 75 36.72 23.70 -4.68
C LEU A 75 38.12 23.09 -4.83
N CYS A 76 38.45 22.53 -6.00
CA CYS A 76 39.80 22.05 -6.30
C CYS A 76 40.86 23.14 -6.11
N LYS A 77 40.59 24.36 -6.62
CA LYS A 77 41.48 25.51 -6.49
C LYS A 77 41.64 25.98 -5.05
N SER A 78 40.55 26.00 -4.28
CA SER A 78 40.57 26.40 -2.86
C SER A 78 41.30 25.36 -1.99
N ILE A 79 41.03 24.07 -2.14
CA ILE A 79 41.76 23.01 -1.43
C ILE A 79 43.26 23.09 -1.78
N ALA A 80 43.60 23.23 -3.06
CA ALA A 80 44.99 23.36 -3.49
C ALA A 80 45.68 24.57 -2.85
N ARG A 81 44.98 25.70 -2.74
CA ARG A 81 45.47 26.90 -2.04
C ARG A 81 45.78 26.62 -0.57
N VAL A 82 44.84 26.02 0.14
CA VAL A 82 44.95 25.73 1.58
C VAL A 82 46.04 24.69 1.85
N MET A 83 46.19 23.69 0.99
CA MET A 83 47.28 22.69 1.09
C MET A 83 48.65 23.28 0.75
N ALA A 84 48.73 24.18 -0.22
CA ALA A 84 49.97 24.81 -0.64
C ALA A 84 50.48 25.84 0.37
N GLU A 85 49.58 26.60 1.00
CA GLU A 85 49.89 27.78 1.84
C GLU A 85 50.83 28.76 1.10
N GLY A 86 50.59 28.97 -0.20
CA GLY A 86 51.40 29.84 -1.06
C GLY A 86 52.78 29.32 -1.44
N LYS A 87 53.09 28.05 -1.17
CA LYS A 87 54.38 27.40 -1.50
C LYS A 87 54.19 26.21 -2.44
N ARG A 88 55.27 25.79 -3.09
CA ARG A 88 55.30 24.51 -3.80
C ARG A 88 55.17 23.34 -2.82
N VAL A 89 54.50 22.28 -3.24
CA VAL A 89 54.13 21.15 -2.38
C VAL A 89 55.01 19.95 -2.69
N ASP A 90 55.83 19.56 -1.72
CA ASP A 90 56.59 18.30 -1.73
C ASP A 90 55.73 17.12 -1.24
N PHE A 91 56.21 15.90 -1.42
CA PHE A 91 55.48 14.69 -1.04
C PHE A 91 55.02 14.68 0.44
N PRO A 92 55.88 14.99 1.44
CA PRO A 92 55.43 15.05 2.83
C PRO A 92 54.34 16.10 3.09
N ARG A 93 54.41 17.27 2.45
CA ARG A 93 53.40 18.32 2.59
C ARG A 93 52.08 17.93 1.92
N PHE A 94 52.14 17.24 0.78
CA PHE A 94 50.97 16.65 0.15
C PHE A 94 50.27 15.66 1.08
N ILE A 95 51.02 14.70 1.67
CA ILE A 95 50.45 13.71 2.58
C ILE A 95 49.81 14.35 3.81
N ARG A 96 50.43 15.39 4.40
CA ARG A 96 49.82 16.13 5.53
C ARG A 96 48.54 16.86 5.13
N GLY A 97 48.50 17.46 3.94
CA GLY A 97 47.30 18.10 3.42
C GLY A 97 46.19 17.09 3.12
N TYR A 98 46.55 15.95 2.51
CA TYR A 98 45.67 14.83 2.23
C TYR A 98 45.08 14.25 3.53
N ALA A 99 45.89 14.07 4.57
CA ALA A 99 45.43 13.61 5.87
C ALA A 99 44.45 14.58 6.54
N LYS A 100 44.67 15.90 6.41
CA LYS A 100 43.74 16.92 6.91
C LYS A 100 42.42 16.90 6.16
N LEU A 101 42.46 16.73 4.83
CA LEU A 101 41.28 16.56 3.99
C LEU A 101 40.48 15.31 4.38
N HIS A 102 41.17 14.24 4.79
CA HIS A 102 40.59 12.98 5.26
C HIS A 102 40.51 12.84 6.78
N SER A 103 40.48 13.94 7.54
CA SER A 103 40.46 13.82 9.00
C SER A 103 39.20 13.10 9.48
N ARG A 104 39.39 12.15 10.40
CA ARG A 104 38.34 11.35 11.01
C ARG A 104 37.62 12.06 12.16
N THR A 105 38.07 13.26 12.54
CA THR A 105 37.51 13.99 13.68
C THR A 105 37.10 15.40 13.29
N LEU A 106 35.92 15.82 13.78
CA LEU A 106 35.40 17.17 13.58
C LEU A 106 36.37 18.25 14.08
N ARG A 107 37.11 17.98 15.16
CA ARG A 107 38.07 18.93 15.76
C ARG A 107 39.17 19.34 14.77
N GLU A 108 39.59 18.43 13.90
CA GLU A 108 40.65 18.61 12.92
C GLU A 108 40.12 18.99 11.54
N ALA A 109 38.93 18.51 11.16
CA ALA A 109 38.28 18.82 9.89
C ALA A 109 37.74 20.26 9.83
N ILE A 110 37.11 20.75 10.89
CA ILE A 110 36.45 22.08 10.92
C ILE A 110 37.42 23.25 10.62
N PRO A 111 38.61 23.35 11.23
CA PRO A 111 39.57 24.41 10.89
C PRO A 111 40.01 24.40 9.43
N PHE A 112 40.13 23.21 8.82
CA PHE A 112 40.53 23.06 7.43
C PHE A 112 39.37 23.45 6.50
N ALA A 113 38.16 22.96 6.78
CA ALA A 113 36.96 23.27 6.03
C ALA A 113 36.65 24.78 6.00
N PHE A 114 36.77 25.45 7.14
CA PHE A 114 36.55 26.90 7.23
C PHE A 114 37.47 27.66 6.27
N LYS A 115 38.77 27.33 6.23
CA LYS A 115 39.74 27.95 5.31
C LYS A 115 39.52 27.61 3.84
N VAL A 116 38.94 26.44 3.56
CA VAL A 116 38.59 26.05 2.18
C VAL A 116 37.36 26.83 1.71
N PHE A 117 36.44 27.15 2.61
CA PHE A 117 35.20 27.87 2.28
C PHE A 117 35.35 29.39 2.29
N ASP A 118 36.30 29.92 3.07
CA ASP A 118 36.69 31.33 3.10
C ASP A 118 37.51 31.64 1.83
N LEU A 119 36.82 32.06 0.76
CA LEU A 119 37.42 32.19 -0.57
C LEU A 119 38.24 33.48 -0.68
N ASP A 120 37.84 34.54 0.01
CA ASP A 120 38.51 35.84 -0.01
C ASP A 120 39.52 36.08 1.14
N GLU A 121 39.63 35.15 2.09
CA GLU A 121 40.55 35.17 3.23
C GLU A 121 40.26 36.31 4.23
N ASP A 122 39.02 36.77 4.28
CA ASP A 122 38.58 37.82 5.21
C ASP A 122 38.30 37.30 6.64
N GLY A 123 38.31 35.97 6.82
CA GLY A 123 38.08 35.31 8.11
C GLY A 123 36.60 35.23 8.50
N LEU A 124 35.70 35.52 7.57
CA LEU A 124 34.25 35.36 7.65
C LEU A 124 33.79 34.44 6.52
N LEU A 125 32.64 33.80 6.69
CA LEU A 125 31.98 33.06 5.61
C LEU A 125 30.74 33.82 5.18
N GLY A 126 30.87 34.54 4.08
CA GLY A 126 29.78 35.31 3.49
C GLY A 126 28.71 34.41 2.86
N PRO A 127 27.48 34.92 2.63
CA PRO A 127 26.42 34.16 1.98
C PRO A 127 26.71 33.70 0.55
N ALA A 128 27.49 34.49 -0.19
CA ALA A 128 27.90 34.13 -1.53
C ALA A 128 28.89 32.94 -1.52
N GLU A 129 29.85 32.94 -0.60
CA GLU A 129 30.88 31.91 -0.49
C GLU A 129 30.28 30.60 0.02
N PHE A 130 29.47 30.68 1.08
CA PHE A 130 28.80 29.52 1.66
C PHE A 130 27.83 28.87 0.67
N LYS A 131 27.08 29.67 -0.10
CA LYS A 131 26.19 29.17 -1.16
C LYS A 131 26.96 28.50 -2.29
N GLN A 132 28.03 29.13 -2.80
CA GLN A 132 28.80 28.59 -3.91
C GLN A 132 29.42 27.24 -3.59
N VAL A 133 29.88 27.06 -2.35
CA VAL A 133 30.39 25.78 -1.86
C VAL A 133 29.28 24.74 -1.75
N LEU A 134 28.13 25.07 -1.14
CA LEU A 134 27.03 24.11 -0.97
C LEU A 134 26.42 23.66 -2.31
N ASP A 135 26.21 24.58 -3.23
CA ASP A 135 25.70 24.28 -4.58
C ASP A 135 26.69 23.36 -5.35
N ALA A 136 27.99 23.54 -5.13
CA ALA A 136 29.04 22.74 -5.74
C ALA A 136 29.22 21.35 -5.13
N THR A 137 28.99 21.19 -3.82
CA THR A 137 29.32 19.95 -3.09
C THR A 137 28.13 19.01 -2.93
N LEU A 138 26.89 19.52 -2.86
CA LEU A 138 25.73 18.70 -2.52
C LEU A 138 24.84 18.32 -3.72
N THR A 139 25.09 18.83 -4.94
CA THR A 139 24.20 18.62 -6.11
C THR A 139 22.71 18.85 -5.78
N LEU A 140 22.42 19.70 -4.80
CA LEU A 140 21.07 20.01 -4.37
C LEU A 140 20.45 20.96 -5.39
N ARG A 141 19.21 20.68 -5.79
CA ARG A 141 18.45 21.65 -6.59
C ARG A 141 18.22 22.89 -5.73
N GLN A 142 18.84 24.00 -6.15
CA GLN A 142 18.56 25.38 -5.77
C GLN A 142 18.18 25.54 -4.30
N LEU A 143 19.19 25.57 -3.42
CA LEU A 143 19.01 26.13 -2.09
C LEU A 143 18.49 27.56 -2.22
N ASP A 144 17.38 27.87 -1.54
CA ASP A 144 16.81 29.22 -1.53
C ASP A 144 17.85 30.18 -0.96
N ALA A 145 18.24 31.17 -1.77
CA ALA A 145 19.17 32.21 -1.35
C ALA A 145 18.68 32.94 -0.09
N LYS A 146 17.35 33.02 0.13
CA LYS A 146 16.79 33.57 1.36
C LYS A 146 16.98 32.68 2.58
N ALA A 147 17.02 31.35 2.44
CA ALA A 147 17.27 30.44 3.55
C ALA A 147 18.74 30.50 3.99
N ILE A 148 19.67 30.52 3.03
CA ILE A 148 21.11 30.71 3.29
C ILE A 148 21.37 32.07 3.95
N ASN A 149 20.78 33.15 3.42
CA ASN A 149 20.90 34.48 4.01
C ASN A 149 20.30 34.58 5.43
N ARG A 150 19.29 33.77 5.77
CA ARG A 150 18.71 33.72 7.12
C ARG A 150 19.57 32.92 8.10
N VAL A 151 20.21 31.85 7.64
CA VAL A 151 21.18 31.05 8.44
C VAL A 151 22.46 31.86 8.73
N LEU A 152 22.87 32.70 7.79
CA LEU A 152 24.08 33.52 7.87
C LEU A 152 23.83 34.94 8.40
N ALA A 153 22.57 35.32 8.60
CA ALA A 153 22.21 36.57 9.27
C ALA A 153 22.48 36.44 10.78
N ALA A 154 23.75 36.47 11.15
CA ALA A 154 24.12 36.88 12.50
C ALA A 154 23.66 38.35 12.69
N PRO A 155 23.17 38.75 13.87
CA PRO A 155 22.88 40.15 14.13
C PRO A 155 24.14 40.99 13.92
N PRO A 156 24.02 42.20 13.35
CA PRO A 156 25.17 43.06 13.16
C PRO A 156 25.86 43.31 14.50
N THR A 157 27.18 43.24 14.51
CA THR A 157 27.98 43.88 15.58
C THR A 157 27.63 45.38 15.60
N PRO A 158 27.90 46.10 16.72
CA PRO A 158 27.47 47.48 16.92
C PRO A 158 27.86 48.47 15.81
N ASP A 159 28.81 48.09 14.94
CA ASP A 159 29.36 48.90 13.86
C ASP A 159 28.76 48.56 12.47
N GLY A 160 27.82 47.61 12.37
CA GLY A 160 26.97 47.44 11.18
C GLY A 160 27.60 46.84 9.92
N GLU A 161 28.82 46.29 9.98
CA GLU A 161 29.57 45.93 8.76
C GLU A 161 29.84 44.43 8.51
N SER A 162 29.45 43.48 9.37
CA SER A 162 29.75 42.06 9.12
C SER A 162 28.55 41.29 8.55
N ILE A 163 28.63 40.92 7.27
CA ILE A 163 27.68 40.04 6.56
C ILE A 163 28.34 38.67 6.39
N GLY A 164 28.51 37.91 7.47
CA GLY A 164 29.14 36.59 7.38
C GLY A 164 29.25 35.82 8.70
N MET A 165 29.52 34.52 8.60
CA MET A 165 29.67 33.62 9.75
C MET A 165 31.14 33.52 10.16
N ASN A 166 31.49 33.87 11.40
CA ASN A 166 32.85 33.71 11.90
C ASN A 166 33.18 32.25 12.26
N TYR A 167 34.45 31.94 12.48
CA TYR A 167 34.91 30.58 12.81
C TYR A 167 34.19 29.94 14.01
N SER A 168 33.87 30.71 15.06
CA SER A 168 33.16 30.20 16.24
C SER A 168 31.72 29.82 15.93
N GLN A 169 31.05 30.62 15.10
CA GLN A 169 29.69 30.35 14.61
C GLN A 169 29.69 29.17 13.63
N PHE A 170 30.66 29.08 12.73
CA PHE A 170 30.84 27.94 11.84
C PHE A 170 31.12 26.66 12.59
N ARG A 171 31.95 26.70 13.64
CA ARG A 171 32.21 25.57 14.52
C ARG A 171 30.95 25.12 15.27
N TYR A 172 30.10 26.05 15.70
CA TYR A 172 28.82 25.73 16.33
C TYR A 172 27.84 25.11 15.32
N PHE A 173 27.70 25.70 14.14
CA PHE A 173 26.94 25.15 13.01
C PHE A 173 27.43 23.74 12.62
N ALA A 174 28.75 23.53 12.60
CA ALA A 174 29.38 22.24 12.37
C ALA A 174 29.05 21.19 13.43
N SER A 175 28.85 21.62 14.67
CA SER A 175 28.47 20.74 15.78
C SER A 175 26.99 20.34 15.75
N LEU A 176 26.13 21.14 15.12
CA LEU A 176 24.70 20.86 14.94
C LEU A 176 24.40 19.99 13.71
N SER A 177 25.33 19.96 12.74
CA SER A 177 25.22 19.22 11.48
C SER A 177 26.54 18.53 11.11
N SER A 178 27.07 17.73 12.05
CA SER A 178 28.35 17.03 11.85
C SER A 178 28.38 16.22 10.57
N GLU A 179 27.25 15.60 10.18
CA GLU A 179 27.12 14.81 8.95
C GLU A 179 27.11 15.67 7.68
N THR A 180 26.51 16.87 7.67
CA THR A 180 26.55 17.78 6.52
C THR A 180 27.93 18.38 6.34
N ILE A 181 28.63 18.71 7.43
CA ILE A 181 30.00 19.21 7.38
C ILE A 181 30.96 18.08 7.03
N LEU A 182 30.78 16.87 7.58
CA LEU A 182 31.54 15.69 7.20
C LEU A 182 31.21 15.22 5.79
N ALA A 183 30.01 15.44 5.26
CA ALA A 183 29.67 15.24 3.87
C ALA A 183 30.37 16.31 3.02
N CYS A 184 30.31 17.59 3.38
CA CYS A 184 31.01 18.64 2.66
C CYS A 184 32.55 18.48 2.72
N CYS A 185 33.10 17.85 3.75
CA CYS A 185 34.53 17.53 3.90
C CYS A 185 34.91 16.16 3.31
N GLY A 186 34.02 15.18 3.34
CA GLY A 186 34.24 13.78 2.99
C GLY A 186 33.87 13.44 1.54
N PHE A 187 32.94 14.17 0.93
CA PHE A 187 32.73 14.17 -0.53
C PHE A 187 33.90 14.84 -1.27
N MET A 188 34.78 15.56 -0.54
CA MET A 188 35.97 16.12 -1.16
C MET A 188 36.98 15.06 -1.58
N LEU A 189 36.83 13.77 -1.30
CA LEU A 189 37.48 12.64 -1.99
C LEU A 189 36.82 11.30 -1.54
N HIS A 190 36.02 10.67 -2.40
CA HIS A 190 35.47 9.32 -2.14
C HIS A 190 36.61 8.28 -2.09
N VAL A 191 37.00 7.85 -0.89
CA VAL A 191 37.96 6.73 -0.70
C VAL A 191 37.24 5.37 -0.62
N TYR A 192 35.92 5.32 -0.79
CA TYR A 192 35.19 4.04 -0.80
C TYR A 192 35.49 3.16 -2.01
N ASP A 193 35.97 3.73 -3.13
CA ASP A 193 36.31 2.94 -4.34
C ASP A 193 37.74 2.39 -4.35
N PHE A 194 38.57 2.67 -3.34
CA PHE A 194 39.93 2.13 -3.22
C PHE A 194 40.10 1.11 -2.08
N TYR A 195 39.00 0.74 -1.42
CA TYR A 195 38.99 -0.30 -0.40
C TYR A 195 38.34 -1.57 -0.98
N VAL A 196 39.16 -2.51 -1.44
CA VAL A 196 38.70 -3.89 -1.69
C VAL A 196 38.38 -4.53 -0.32
N PRO A 197 37.23 -5.21 -0.17
CA PRO A 197 36.76 -5.70 1.12
C PRO A 197 37.61 -6.87 1.61
N LEU A 198 37.97 -6.87 2.89
CA LEU A 198 38.20 -8.11 3.62
C LEU A 198 36.95 -8.35 4.47
N TYR A 199 36.00 -9.10 3.92
CA TYR A 199 35.11 -9.93 4.72
C TYR A 199 35.36 -11.38 4.29
N PRO A 200 35.31 -12.31 5.25
CA PRO A 200 34.01 -12.90 5.57
C PRO A 200 33.66 -12.79 7.05
N PHE A 201 32.34 -12.71 7.28
CA PHE A 201 31.73 -13.21 8.50
C PHE A 201 32.16 -14.67 8.70
N GLU A 202 32.59 -15.03 9.90
CA GLU A 202 32.46 -16.40 10.38
C GLU A 202 31.60 -16.37 11.63
N ASP A 203 30.63 -17.29 11.62
CA ASP A 203 29.64 -17.58 12.63
C ASP A 203 30.29 -17.98 13.95
N GLU A 204 29.78 -17.48 15.08
CA GLU A 204 29.96 -18.12 16.39
C GLU A 204 28.59 -18.30 17.06
N ASP A 205 27.88 -19.33 16.62
CA ASP A 205 27.06 -20.16 17.49
C ASP A 205 27.64 -21.59 17.45
N ASP A 206 27.63 -22.27 18.60
CA ASP A 206 28.02 -23.68 18.87
C ASP A 206 29.43 -23.97 19.40
N ALA A 207 29.60 -23.82 20.72
CA ALA A 207 30.43 -24.71 21.53
C ALA A 207 29.68 -25.13 22.80
N PHE A 208 28.74 -26.07 22.61
CA PHE A 208 28.17 -26.88 23.69
C PHE A 208 29.09 -28.09 23.98
N ALA A 209 29.29 -28.36 25.27
CA ALA A 209 29.71 -29.64 25.88
C ALA A 209 31.19 -30.13 25.80
N ALA A 210 31.89 -29.93 26.93
CA ALA A 210 32.49 -31.01 27.72
C ALA A 210 32.16 -30.67 29.19
N GLY A 211 31.56 -31.51 30.04
CA GLY A 211 31.57 -32.96 30.11
C GLY A 211 32.26 -33.41 31.40
N ALA A 212 31.54 -33.31 32.52
CA ALA A 212 31.66 -34.06 33.80
C ALA A 212 33.02 -34.15 34.54
N ASP A 213 33.04 -33.76 35.83
CA ASP A 213 33.27 -34.74 36.91
C ASP A 213 32.80 -34.27 38.31
N ALA A 214 32.27 -35.25 39.06
CA ALA A 214 32.12 -35.45 40.51
C ALA A 214 31.86 -34.30 41.50
N GLY A 215 30.70 -34.39 42.17
CA GLY A 215 30.70 -34.99 43.52
C GLY A 215 30.68 -34.08 44.76
N ALA A 216 29.48 -34.02 45.34
CA ALA A 216 29.18 -34.20 46.77
C ALA A 216 29.32 -33.02 47.77
N ASP A 217 28.19 -32.88 48.49
CA ASP A 217 28.04 -32.69 49.92
C ASP A 217 27.81 -31.28 50.52
N THR A 218 26.53 -31.12 50.90
CA THR A 218 26.03 -30.69 52.21
C THR A 218 26.14 -29.20 52.58
N ASN A 219 25.21 -28.55 53.28
CA ASN A 219 23.84 -28.81 53.75
C ASN A 219 23.40 -27.52 54.50
N VAL A 220 22.09 -27.38 54.74
CA VAL A 220 21.46 -26.65 55.87
C VAL A 220 21.18 -25.13 55.76
N SER A 221 19.88 -24.84 55.53
CA SER A 221 18.92 -23.92 56.22
C SER A 221 19.37 -22.51 56.66
N GLY A 222 18.52 -21.49 56.66
CA GLY A 222 17.07 -21.40 56.55
C GLY A 222 16.60 -20.02 57.04
N ASP A 223 15.36 -19.71 56.67
CA ASP A 223 14.38 -18.83 57.32
C ASP A 223 14.72 -17.37 57.71
N ALA A 224 13.91 -16.47 57.14
CA ALA A 224 12.89 -15.67 57.84
C ALA A 224 12.85 -14.19 57.40
N ALA A 225 11.78 -13.83 56.68
CA ALA A 225 11.10 -12.54 56.79
C ALA A 225 10.34 -12.49 58.15
N PRO A 226 9.72 -11.40 58.65
CA PRO A 226 9.02 -10.29 57.96
C PRO A 226 9.40 -8.91 58.56
N GLY A 227 8.83 -7.75 58.26
CA GLY A 227 7.45 -7.37 58.00
C GLY A 227 7.30 -5.84 58.10
N ASP A 228 6.11 -5.41 57.71
CA ASP A 228 5.64 -4.08 57.31
C ASP A 228 5.42 -3.08 58.47
N GLU A 229 5.33 -1.77 58.13
CA GLU A 229 4.27 -0.81 58.53
C GLU A 229 4.69 0.68 58.54
N SER A 230 4.11 1.41 57.59
CA SER A 230 3.47 2.74 57.61
C SER A 230 3.84 3.87 58.62
N ALA A 231 3.93 5.09 58.07
CA ALA A 231 3.10 6.29 58.38
C ALA A 231 3.85 7.63 58.56
N ASP A 232 3.62 8.53 57.58
CA ASP A 232 3.21 9.95 57.65
C ASP A 232 3.92 11.04 58.50
N SER A 233 3.93 12.24 57.89
CA SER A 233 3.95 13.62 58.44
C SER A 233 5.28 14.40 58.65
N GLY A 234 5.38 15.53 57.92
CA GLY A 234 5.50 16.89 58.49
C GLY A 234 6.87 17.50 58.90
N GLY A 235 7.34 18.49 58.13
CA GLY A 235 7.65 19.85 58.64
C GLY A 235 8.98 20.23 59.33
N ALA A 236 9.76 21.07 58.63
CA ALA A 236 10.48 22.29 59.06
C ALA A 236 11.75 22.31 59.98
N ASP A 237 12.74 23.08 59.48
CA ASP A 237 13.72 23.99 60.12
C ASP A 237 14.92 23.50 60.98
N GLY A 238 16.10 24.07 60.67
CA GLY A 238 17.04 24.51 61.71
C GLY A 238 18.54 24.14 61.63
N ALA A 239 19.31 24.88 60.82
CA ALA A 239 20.68 25.43 61.03
C ALA A 239 21.82 24.65 61.76
N GLY A 240 23.03 24.67 61.17
CA GLY A 240 24.26 24.31 61.90
C GLY A 240 25.62 24.28 61.15
N SER A 241 26.05 25.39 60.54
CA SER A 241 27.44 25.90 60.39
C SER A 241 28.66 24.97 60.14
N ARG A 242 29.40 25.26 59.04
CA ARG A 242 30.78 25.85 59.07
C ARG A 242 31.28 26.22 57.65
N LYS A 243 31.62 27.50 57.44
CA LYS A 243 32.42 28.06 56.32
C LYS A 243 33.91 28.17 56.76
N PRO A 244 34.88 28.45 55.86
CA PRO A 244 35.20 29.85 55.45
C PRO A 244 35.52 30.05 53.92
N VAL A 245 35.03 31.14 53.28
CA VAL A 245 35.77 32.35 52.80
C VAL A 245 36.55 32.10 51.48
N ARG A 246 36.25 32.60 50.27
CA ARG A 246 35.79 33.89 49.67
C ARG A 246 36.82 35.03 49.65
N VAL A 247 37.37 35.34 48.48
CA VAL A 247 37.67 36.69 47.92
C VAL A 247 37.78 36.51 46.40
N GLY A 248 37.21 37.24 45.45
CA GLY A 248 36.33 38.42 45.31
C GLY A 248 36.25 38.62 43.78
N GLY A 249 35.13 38.90 43.11
CA GLY A 249 33.99 39.74 43.45
C GLY A 249 34.12 41.04 42.67
N PHE A 250 33.41 41.17 41.55
CA PHE A 250 32.83 42.44 41.08
C PHE A 250 31.62 42.12 40.19
N SER A 251 30.44 42.22 40.78
CA SER A 251 29.22 42.63 40.09
C SER A 251 28.93 44.03 40.60
N LYS A 252 28.74 44.96 39.68
CA LYS A 252 27.94 46.16 39.92
C LYS A 252 27.20 46.46 38.62
N TYR A 253 25.88 46.37 38.69
CA TYR A 253 25.01 46.98 37.71
C TYR A 253 25.13 48.50 37.86
N ASP A 254 25.29 49.20 36.75
CA ASP A 254 24.70 50.53 36.56
C ASP A 254 24.12 50.56 35.13
N GLU A 255 22.88 51.00 35.06
CA GLU A 255 21.99 51.11 33.92
C GLU A 255 22.54 52.05 32.85
N GLU A 256 22.45 51.68 31.57
CA GLU A 256 22.19 52.63 30.48
C GLU A 256 21.79 51.91 29.16
N ALA A 257 20.59 52.24 28.69
CA ALA A 257 20.07 52.14 27.33
C ALA A 257 19.90 50.75 26.64
N GLY A 258 18.69 50.20 26.80
CA GLY A 258 17.88 49.58 25.74
C GLY A 258 18.56 48.91 24.54
N ARG A 259 19.13 47.72 24.73
CA ARG A 259 19.33 46.75 23.64
C ARG A 259 18.30 45.63 23.79
N GLU A 260 17.37 45.55 22.85
CA GLU A 260 16.56 44.35 22.64
C GLU A 260 17.49 43.13 22.64
N ARG A 261 17.15 42.08 23.41
CA ARG A 261 17.78 40.78 23.20
C ARG A 261 17.42 40.38 21.77
N VAL A 262 18.40 40.41 20.88
CA VAL A 262 18.25 39.81 19.56
C VAL A 262 17.81 38.36 19.79
N PRO A 263 16.65 37.93 19.27
CA PRO A 263 16.23 36.53 19.36
C PRO A 263 17.34 35.66 18.79
N ASN A 264 17.73 34.63 19.53
CA ASN A 264 18.72 33.67 19.08
C ASN A 264 18.12 32.85 17.91
N PRO A 265 18.63 32.97 16.67
CA PRO A 265 18.07 32.24 15.53
C PRO A 265 18.19 30.71 15.66
N PHE A 266 18.99 30.23 16.61
CA PHE A 266 19.23 28.81 16.90
C PHE A 266 18.22 28.19 17.89
N GLU A 267 17.24 28.96 18.38
CA GLU A 267 16.10 28.48 19.18
C GLU A 267 14.78 28.51 18.39
N ASP A 268 14.85 28.77 17.08
CA ASP A 268 13.70 28.85 16.18
C ASP A 268 13.35 27.45 15.63
N ASP A 269 12.15 26.95 15.95
CA ASP A 269 11.65 25.65 15.48
C ASP A 269 11.63 25.58 13.94
N GLU A 270 11.39 26.70 13.26
CA GLU A 270 11.36 26.77 11.79
C GLU A 270 12.78 26.62 11.19
N PHE A 271 13.80 27.06 11.91
CA PHE A 271 15.21 26.86 11.56
C PHE A 271 15.66 25.41 11.81
N LEU A 272 15.18 24.79 12.90
CA LEU A 272 15.45 23.38 13.20
C LEU A 272 14.79 22.44 12.19
N GLU A 273 13.56 22.72 11.76
CA GLU A 273 12.87 22.01 10.68
C GLU A 273 13.59 22.17 9.34
N ALA A 274 14.07 23.37 9.01
CA ALA A 274 14.84 23.63 7.79
C ALA A 274 16.17 22.86 7.78
N ILE A 275 16.84 22.74 8.94
CA ILE A 275 18.02 21.87 9.09
C ILE A 275 17.63 20.39 8.97
N GLU A 276 16.51 19.95 9.55
CA GLU A 276 16.09 18.54 9.46
C GLU A 276 15.69 18.10 8.04
N ALA A 277 15.13 19.01 7.25
CA ALA A 277 14.91 18.81 5.82
C ALA A 277 16.23 18.71 5.03
N MET A 278 17.30 19.37 5.48
CA MET A 278 18.66 19.23 4.93
C MET A 278 19.43 17.99 5.43
N LYS A 279 18.98 17.34 6.53
CA LYS A 279 19.69 16.25 7.22
C LYS A 279 19.53 14.85 6.61
N SER A 280 18.53 14.59 5.77
CA SER A 280 18.21 13.20 5.39
C SER A 280 17.89 13.02 3.92
N THR A 281 18.42 11.96 3.32
CA THR A 281 18.07 11.57 1.95
C THR A 281 16.58 11.20 1.85
N PRO A 282 15.94 11.31 0.66
CA PRO A 282 14.58 10.79 0.45
C PRO A 282 14.42 9.35 0.95
N GLU A 283 15.46 8.53 0.78
CA GLU A 283 15.54 7.15 1.23
C GLU A 283 15.49 7.04 2.77
N GLU A 284 16.29 7.82 3.49
CA GLU A 284 16.30 7.83 4.97
C GLU A 284 14.99 8.36 5.57
N ARG A 285 14.37 9.37 4.93
CA ARG A 285 13.05 9.86 5.37
C ARG A 285 11.97 8.81 5.16
N ALA A 286 11.96 8.16 4.00
CA ALA A 286 11.06 7.06 3.69
C ALA A 286 11.25 5.87 4.64
N GLU A 287 12.50 5.54 5.00
CA GLU A 287 12.83 4.46 5.92
C GLU A 287 12.35 4.74 7.35
N ARG A 288 12.59 5.96 7.89
CA ARG A 288 12.03 6.37 9.19
C ARG A 288 10.50 6.24 9.23
N LYS A 289 9.82 6.61 8.14
CA LYS A 289 8.37 6.47 8.02
C LYS A 289 7.94 5.00 7.93
N ARG A 290 8.70 4.15 7.24
CA ARG A 290 8.49 2.70 7.19
C ARG A 290 8.56 2.08 8.58
N GLU A 291 9.58 2.42 9.36
CA GLU A 291 9.76 1.93 10.73
C GLU A 291 8.62 2.39 11.65
N ALA A 292 8.25 3.68 11.60
CA ALA A 292 7.13 4.22 12.35
C ALA A 292 5.79 3.54 11.99
N GLY A 293 5.56 3.23 10.71
CA GLY A 293 4.38 2.46 10.30
C GLY A 293 4.41 1.02 10.84
N ASN A 294 5.59 0.39 10.86
CA ASN A 294 5.75 -0.98 11.36
C ASN A 294 5.54 -1.08 12.88
N THR A 295 5.98 -0.10 13.66
CA THR A 295 5.72 -0.06 15.10
C THR A 295 4.23 0.07 15.38
N LEU A 296 3.52 0.95 14.67
CA LEU A 296 2.07 1.11 14.74
C LEU A 296 1.31 -0.16 14.35
N LEU A 297 1.73 -0.88 13.30
CA LEU A 297 1.12 -2.16 12.94
C LEU A 297 1.31 -3.23 14.02
N ARG A 298 2.46 -3.28 14.69
CA ARG A 298 2.72 -4.21 15.80
C ARG A 298 1.89 -3.87 17.03
N SER A 299 1.68 -2.59 17.32
CA SER A 299 0.79 -2.14 18.40
C SER A 299 -0.67 -2.54 18.17
N GLY A 300 -1.06 -2.78 16.91
CA GLY A 300 -2.40 -3.26 16.55
C GLY A 300 -3.50 -2.23 16.81
N GLY A 301 -4.75 -2.60 16.54
CA GLY A 301 -5.90 -1.72 16.72
C GLY A 301 -6.21 -0.84 15.50
N LYS A 302 -7.50 -0.55 15.29
CA LYS A 302 -7.99 0.09 14.06
C LYS A 302 -7.49 1.53 13.86
N ILE A 303 -7.15 2.25 14.94
CA ILE A 303 -6.61 3.61 14.87
C ILE A 303 -5.15 3.55 14.42
N ASN A 304 -4.32 2.77 15.11
CA ASN A 304 -2.90 2.60 14.77
C ASN A 304 -2.71 2.03 13.36
N ILE A 305 -3.58 1.13 12.88
CA ILE A 305 -3.50 0.62 11.50
C ILE A 305 -3.78 1.74 10.47
N ARG A 306 -4.67 2.69 10.77
CA ARG A 306 -4.90 3.84 9.89
C ARG A 306 -3.70 4.78 9.89
N GLU A 307 -3.17 5.10 11.07
CA GLU A 307 -1.96 5.92 11.18
C GLU A 307 -0.76 5.27 10.50
N ALA A 308 -0.64 3.93 10.54
CA ALA A 308 0.39 3.21 9.81
C ALA A 308 0.25 3.39 8.29
N ILE A 309 -0.99 3.37 7.76
CA ILE A 309 -1.25 3.67 6.33
C ILE A 309 -0.79 5.09 6.00
N ASP A 310 -1.06 6.06 6.86
CA ASP A 310 -0.64 7.44 6.67
C ASP A 310 0.89 7.53 6.66
N LYS A 311 1.58 6.87 7.60
CA LYS A 311 3.06 6.82 7.61
C LYS A 311 3.64 6.17 6.35
N TYR A 312 3.08 5.05 5.86
CA TYR A 312 3.55 4.47 4.60
C TYR A 312 3.26 5.36 3.39
N THR A 313 2.16 6.11 3.42
CA THR A 313 1.80 7.06 2.37
C THR A 313 2.75 8.26 2.36
N ASP A 314 3.07 8.83 3.54
CA ASP A 314 4.11 9.83 3.70
C ASP A 314 5.45 9.32 3.15
N GLY A 315 5.85 8.09 3.52
CA GLY A 315 7.11 7.51 3.07
C GLY A 315 7.18 7.30 1.54
N LEU A 316 6.05 7.03 0.89
CA LEU A 316 5.98 6.99 -0.57
C LEU A 316 5.99 8.39 -1.20
N ALA A 317 5.46 9.40 -0.50
CA ALA A 317 5.46 10.80 -0.95
C ALA A 317 6.85 11.46 -0.88
N GLU A 318 7.80 10.86 -0.15
CA GLU A 318 9.21 11.25 -0.19
C GLU A 318 9.89 10.90 -1.52
N GLU A 319 9.25 10.08 -2.36
CA GLU A 319 9.78 9.62 -3.66
C GLU A 319 11.19 9.00 -3.58
N PRO A 320 11.41 7.98 -2.72
CA PRO A 320 12.72 7.32 -2.64
C PRO A 320 13.08 6.66 -3.97
N ARG A 321 14.34 6.74 -4.40
CA ARG A 321 14.79 6.17 -5.69
C ARG A 321 15.02 4.67 -5.61
N ASP A 322 15.12 4.12 -4.40
CA ASP A 322 15.27 2.69 -4.17
C ASP A 322 13.96 1.94 -4.41
N ASP A 323 13.94 1.15 -5.48
CA ASP A 323 12.80 0.30 -5.86
C ASP A 323 12.46 -0.74 -4.80
N LEU A 324 13.44 -1.25 -4.05
CA LEU A 324 13.20 -2.21 -2.97
C LEU A 324 12.43 -1.55 -1.82
N LEU A 325 12.86 -0.36 -1.41
CA LEU A 325 12.19 0.42 -0.37
C LEU A 325 10.76 0.80 -0.79
N ARG A 326 10.58 1.27 -2.03
CA ARG A 326 9.25 1.56 -2.61
C ARG A 326 8.34 0.34 -2.59
N ALA A 327 8.84 -0.80 -3.09
CA ALA A 327 8.06 -2.04 -3.15
C ALA A 327 7.69 -2.55 -1.75
N THR A 328 8.60 -2.38 -0.77
CA THR A 328 8.37 -2.72 0.63
C THR A 328 7.31 -1.85 1.27
N LEU A 329 7.35 -0.53 1.06
CA LEU A 329 6.34 0.42 1.54
C LEU A 329 4.96 0.09 0.97
N LEU A 330 4.85 -0.16 -0.34
CA LEU A 330 3.62 -0.59 -0.99
C LEU A 330 3.11 -1.92 -0.42
N GLY A 331 4.00 -2.90 -0.22
CA GLY A 331 3.66 -4.20 0.36
C GLY A 331 3.11 -4.10 1.78
N ASN A 332 3.70 -3.23 2.61
CA ASN A 332 3.25 -2.98 3.98
C ASN A 332 1.92 -2.21 4.01
N ARG A 333 1.77 -1.19 3.17
CA ARG A 333 0.51 -0.44 3.03
C ARG A 333 -0.63 -1.33 2.53
N ALA A 334 -0.36 -2.23 1.59
CA ALA A 334 -1.33 -3.23 1.14
C ALA A 334 -1.80 -4.14 2.30
N ALA A 335 -0.88 -4.56 3.17
CA ALA A 335 -1.20 -5.37 4.36
C ALA A 335 -2.11 -4.61 5.33
N ALA A 336 -1.79 -3.34 5.62
CA ALA A 336 -2.58 -2.49 6.49
C ALA A 336 -3.98 -2.23 5.90
N HIS A 337 -4.08 -1.97 4.60
CA HIS A 337 -5.37 -1.86 3.90
C HIS A 337 -6.18 -3.16 3.97
N LEU A 338 -5.52 -4.32 3.87
CA LEU A 338 -6.18 -5.62 3.93
C LEU A 338 -6.81 -5.85 5.31
N MET A 339 -6.09 -5.52 6.39
CA MET A 339 -6.59 -5.60 7.77
C MET A 339 -7.81 -4.71 7.99
N LEU A 340 -7.88 -3.56 7.31
CA LEU A 340 -9.04 -2.65 7.34
C LEU A 340 -10.14 -3.01 6.34
N LYS A 341 -10.00 -4.10 5.58
CA LYS A 341 -10.94 -4.52 4.53
C LYS A 341 -11.10 -3.50 3.39
N ASN A 342 -10.05 -2.71 3.13
CA ASN A 342 -10.00 -1.76 2.03
C ASN A 342 -9.53 -2.45 0.73
N TRP A 343 -10.35 -3.36 0.21
CA TRP A 343 -9.96 -4.32 -0.84
C TRP A 343 -9.38 -3.66 -2.10
N GLY A 344 -10.02 -2.61 -2.61
CA GLY A 344 -9.56 -1.91 -3.82
C GLY A 344 -8.16 -1.32 -3.67
N ARG A 345 -7.87 -0.71 -2.52
CA ARG A 345 -6.54 -0.15 -2.23
C ARG A 345 -5.49 -1.23 -2.01
N THR A 346 -5.84 -2.31 -1.30
CA THR A 346 -4.96 -3.48 -1.16
C THR A 346 -4.53 -4.04 -2.50
N LEU A 347 -5.49 -4.19 -3.42
CA LEU A 347 -5.22 -4.73 -4.76
C LEU A 347 -4.33 -3.80 -5.58
N ALA A 348 -4.59 -2.48 -5.54
CA ALA A 348 -3.78 -1.49 -6.24
C ALA A 348 -2.33 -1.45 -5.73
N ASP A 349 -2.14 -1.43 -4.40
CA ASP A 349 -0.81 -1.42 -3.79
C ASP A 349 -0.06 -2.74 -4.05
N ALA A 350 -0.75 -3.88 -3.97
CA ALA A 350 -0.16 -5.18 -4.28
C ALA A 350 0.31 -5.26 -5.74
N LYS A 351 -0.51 -4.79 -6.69
CA LYS A 351 -0.14 -4.73 -8.11
C LYS A 351 1.03 -3.77 -8.36
N SER A 352 1.04 -2.62 -7.70
CA SER A 352 2.12 -1.64 -7.82
C SER A 352 3.44 -2.18 -7.27
N ALA A 353 3.42 -2.87 -6.13
CA ALA A 353 4.59 -3.53 -5.56
C ALA A 353 5.15 -4.62 -6.48
N LEU A 354 4.26 -5.42 -7.08
CA LEU A 354 4.61 -6.50 -8.02
C LEU A 354 5.10 -6.01 -9.39
N GLY A 355 4.97 -4.71 -9.68
CA GLY A 355 5.51 -4.07 -10.88
C GLY A 355 6.95 -3.56 -10.73
N LEU A 356 7.55 -3.72 -9.55
CA LEU A 356 8.93 -3.33 -9.27
C LEU A 356 9.82 -4.59 -9.25
N ASP A 357 10.82 -4.63 -10.13
CA ASP A 357 11.69 -5.80 -10.34
C ASP A 357 12.61 -6.11 -9.15
N ALA A 358 12.79 -5.15 -8.24
CA ALA A 358 13.64 -5.28 -7.05
C ALA A 358 12.99 -6.07 -5.89
N LEU A 359 11.71 -6.47 -6.00
CA LEU A 359 10.99 -7.11 -4.89
C LEU A 359 11.44 -8.57 -4.67
N PRO A 360 11.94 -8.95 -3.48
CA PRO A 360 12.36 -10.32 -3.21
C PRO A 360 11.20 -11.31 -3.36
N SER A 361 11.49 -12.52 -3.87
CA SER A 361 10.49 -13.55 -4.17
C SER A 361 9.52 -13.82 -3.01
N GLY A 362 10.02 -13.90 -1.76
CA GLY A 362 9.16 -14.10 -0.58
C GLY A 362 8.22 -12.94 -0.26
N ALA A 363 8.60 -11.69 -0.59
CA ALA A 363 7.74 -10.53 -0.44
C ALA A 363 6.74 -10.41 -1.60
N ALA A 364 7.16 -10.76 -2.82
CA ALA A 364 6.29 -10.85 -3.99
C ALA A 364 5.19 -11.90 -3.81
N LEU A 365 5.50 -13.07 -3.24
CA LEU A 365 4.51 -14.09 -2.86
C LEU A 365 3.43 -13.53 -1.92
N LYS A 366 3.84 -12.78 -0.88
CA LYS A 366 2.91 -12.11 0.04
C LYS A 366 2.05 -11.06 -0.66
N ALA A 367 2.62 -10.28 -1.59
CA ALA A 367 1.89 -9.29 -2.37
C ALA A 367 0.83 -9.96 -3.27
N CYS A 368 1.21 -11.01 -4.03
CA CYS A 368 0.27 -11.78 -4.83
C CYS A 368 -0.88 -12.33 -4.00
N ARG A 369 -0.57 -12.94 -2.85
CA ARG A 369 -1.57 -13.51 -1.95
C ARG A 369 -2.55 -12.47 -1.39
N ARG A 370 -2.05 -11.32 -0.94
CA ARG A 370 -2.88 -10.21 -0.44
C ARG A 370 -3.76 -9.63 -1.55
N GLY A 371 -3.19 -9.45 -2.75
CA GLY A 371 -3.90 -9.00 -3.92
C GLY A 371 -5.00 -9.98 -4.34
N ALA A 372 -4.71 -11.28 -4.38
CA ALA A 372 -5.68 -12.32 -4.71
C ALA A 372 -6.83 -12.36 -3.70
N ALA A 373 -6.52 -12.30 -2.41
CA ALA A 373 -7.54 -12.22 -1.35
C ALA A 373 -8.44 -10.99 -1.50
N ALA A 374 -7.87 -9.84 -1.85
CA ALA A 374 -8.64 -8.62 -2.10
C ALA A 374 -9.49 -8.71 -3.39
N ALA A 375 -8.95 -9.27 -4.47
CA ALA A 375 -9.65 -9.47 -5.73
C ALA A 375 -10.86 -10.40 -5.58
N LEU A 376 -10.76 -11.45 -4.75
CA LEU A 376 -11.90 -12.30 -4.39
C LEU A 376 -13.02 -11.53 -3.70
N LYS A 377 -12.68 -10.61 -2.79
CA LYS A 377 -13.67 -9.76 -2.10
C LYS A 377 -14.29 -8.70 -3.00
N LEU A 378 -13.68 -8.43 -4.16
CA LEU A 378 -14.21 -7.57 -5.21
C LEU A 378 -14.92 -8.36 -6.32
N GLU A 379 -15.11 -9.67 -6.15
CA GLU A 379 -15.71 -10.58 -7.14
C GLU A 379 -14.97 -10.60 -8.49
N SER A 380 -13.71 -10.14 -8.52
CA SER A 380 -12.84 -10.13 -9.69
C SER A 380 -12.10 -11.46 -9.79
N LEU A 381 -12.82 -12.53 -10.16
CA LEU A 381 -12.30 -13.90 -10.19
C LEU A 381 -11.10 -14.06 -11.13
N ALA A 382 -11.12 -13.41 -12.29
CA ALA A 382 -10.02 -13.46 -13.27
C ALA A 382 -8.72 -12.88 -12.70
N GLU A 383 -8.79 -11.76 -11.99
CA GLU A 383 -7.60 -11.15 -11.38
C GLU A 383 -7.10 -11.96 -10.18
N ALA A 384 -8.01 -12.49 -9.36
CA ALA A 384 -7.66 -13.38 -8.26
C ALA A 384 -6.93 -14.62 -8.78
N ARG A 385 -7.43 -15.23 -9.86
CA ARG A 385 -6.78 -16.36 -10.55
C ARG A 385 -5.39 -16.01 -11.04
N ALA A 386 -5.24 -14.92 -11.79
CA ALA A 386 -3.95 -14.51 -12.32
C ALA A 386 -2.90 -14.29 -11.22
N LEU A 387 -3.29 -13.68 -10.09
CA LEU A 387 -2.40 -13.48 -8.95
C LEU A 387 -2.05 -14.78 -8.21
N CYS A 388 -2.99 -15.72 -8.08
CA CYS A 388 -2.73 -17.05 -7.53
C CYS A 388 -1.79 -17.86 -8.43
N GLU A 389 -1.99 -17.85 -9.74
CA GLU A 389 -1.13 -18.53 -10.71
C GLU A 389 0.28 -17.95 -10.70
N ARG A 390 0.41 -16.61 -10.70
CA ARG A 390 1.69 -15.93 -10.56
C ARG A 390 2.40 -16.31 -9.26
N ALA A 391 1.67 -16.39 -8.15
CA ALA A 391 2.23 -16.82 -6.87
C ALA A 391 2.78 -18.25 -6.88
N LEU A 392 2.11 -19.17 -7.57
CA LEU A 392 2.53 -20.57 -7.68
C LEU A 392 3.72 -20.73 -8.63
N ASN A 393 3.65 -20.10 -9.81
CA ASN A 393 4.61 -20.31 -10.89
C ASN A 393 5.91 -19.52 -10.69
N ASP A 394 5.81 -18.25 -10.32
CA ASP A 394 6.96 -17.33 -10.31
C ASP A 394 7.65 -17.31 -8.94
N PHE A 395 6.91 -17.60 -7.86
CA PHE A 395 7.38 -17.43 -6.48
C PHE A 395 7.32 -18.71 -5.64
N ASN A 396 7.14 -19.87 -6.27
CA ASN A 396 7.08 -21.20 -5.62
C ASN A 396 6.15 -21.25 -4.40
N GLY A 397 4.98 -20.61 -4.50
CA GLY A 397 3.99 -20.50 -3.42
C GLY A 397 3.30 -21.81 -3.02
N VAL A 398 3.73 -22.96 -3.54
CA VAL A 398 3.09 -24.28 -3.37
C VAL A 398 2.98 -24.69 -1.90
N HIS A 399 3.88 -24.22 -1.04
CA HIS A 399 3.88 -24.51 0.39
C HIS A 399 3.26 -23.41 1.26
N ASP A 400 2.83 -22.27 0.68
CA ASP A 400 2.20 -21.18 1.43
C ASP A 400 0.77 -21.55 1.85
N ALA A 401 0.55 -21.68 3.16
CA ALA A 401 -0.73 -22.12 3.71
C ALA A 401 -1.85 -21.10 3.47
N GLU A 402 -1.55 -19.81 3.55
CA GLU A 402 -2.54 -18.75 3.36
C GLU A 402 -2.94 -18.65 1.87
N LEU A 403 -2.02 -18.88 0.93
CA LEU A 403 -2.30 -18.92 -0.51
C LEU A 403 -3.22 -20.10 -0.85
N LYS A 404 -3.01 -21.27 -0.25
CA LYS A 404 -3.90 -22.43 -0.43
C LYS A 404 -5.33 -22.12 -0.01
N ILE A 405 -5.52 -21.37 1.08
CA ILE A 405 -6.85 -20.93 1.52
C ILE A 405 -7.49 -20.02 0.45
N VAL A 406 -6.74 -19.06 -0.08
CA VAL A 406 -7.22 -18.15 -1.14
C VAL A 406 -7.57 -18.93 -2.41
N ILE A 407 -6.75 -19.92 -2.81
CA ILE A 407 -7.03 -20.78 -3.97
C ILE A 407 -8.32 -21.59 -3.76
N GLY A 408 -8.53 -22.18 -2.57
CA GLY A 408 -9.76 -22.91 -2.27
C GLY A 408 -11.01 -22.01 -2.29
N GLN A 409 -10.89 -20.77 -1.81
CA GLN A 409 -11.96 -19.77 -1.91
C GLN A 409 -12.25 -19.38 -3.36
N LEU A 410 -11.21 -19.22 -4.19
CA LEU A 410 -11.33 -18.95 -5.62
C LEU A 410 -12.07 -20.08 -6.33
N GLN A 411 -11.66 -21.33 -6.14
CA GLN A 411 -12.31 -22.50 -6.75
C GLN A 411 -13.79 -22.55 -6.40
N THR A 412 -14.13 -22.37 -5.11
CA THR A 412 -15.52 -22.35 -4.65
C THR A 412 -16.33 -21.23 -5.34
N ALA A 413 -15.75 -20.03 -5.48
CA ALA A 413 -16.40 -18.90 -6.13
C ALA A 413 -16.59 -19.12 -7.65
N GLU A 414 -15.61 -19.73 -8.31
CA GLU A 414 -15.67 -20.06 -9.73
C GLU A 414 -16.72 -21.14 -10.03
N ASP A 415 -16.80 -22.18 -9.20
CA ASP A 415 -17.81 -23.22 -9.30
C ASP A 415 -19.21 -22.65 -9.10
N ALA A 416 -19.39 -21.77 -8.11
CA ALA A 416 -20.66 -21.08 -7.89
C ALA A 416 -21.05 -20.17 -9.07
N ALA A 417 -20.10 -19.41 -9.62
CA ALA A 417 -20.33 -18.56 -10.79
C ALA A 417 -20.68 -19.40 -12.04
N ALA A 418 -19.99 -20.52 -12.25
CA ALA A 418 -20.28 -21.45 -13.35
C ALA A 418 -21.66 -22.10 -13.19
N ALA A 419 -22.03 -22.51 -11.97
CA ALA A 419 -23.36 -23.06 -11.68
C ALA A 419 -24.48 -22.02 -11.91
N ALA A 420 -24.29 -20.78 -11.44
CA ALA A 420 -25.24 -19.69 -11.67
C ALA A 420 -25.41 -19.37 -13.16
N LYS A 421 -24.30 -19.35 -13.92
CA LYS A 421 -24.35 -19.16 -15.37
C LYS A 421 -25.11 -20.30 -16.05
N ARG A 422 -24.80 -21.56 -15.72
CA ARG A 422 -25.51 -22.74 -16.27
C ARG A 422 -27.00 -22.70 -15.96
N ALA A 423 -27.39 -22.33 -14.73
CA ALA A 423 -28.79 -22.20 -14.35
C ALA A 423 -29.51 -21.10 -15.14
N ARG A 424 -28.85 -19.95 -15.36
CA ARG A 424 -29.40 -18.87 -16.19
C ARG A 424 -29.54 -19.28 -17.66
N ASP A 425 -28.52 -19.93 -18.21
CA ASP A 425 -28.52 -20.40 -19.60
C ASP A 425 -29.59 -21.49 -19.79
N ALA A 426 -29.76 -22.40 -18.83
CA ALA A 426 -30.81 -23.42 -18.83
C ALA A 426 -32.21 -22.79 -18.77
N LYS A 427 -32.45 -21.84 -17.86
CA LYS A 427 -33.72 -21.11 -17.78
C LYS A 427 -34.05 -20.38 -19.09
N ARG A 428 -33.06 -19.71 -19.68
CA ARG A 428 -33.24 -19.03 -20.98
C ARG A 428 -33.54 -20.01 -22.11
N ALA A 429 -32.92 -21.19 -22.09
CA ALA A 429 -33.19 -22.24 -23.07
C ALA A 429 -34.61 -22.81 -22.89
N GLU A 430 -35.06 -23.00 -21.65
CA GLU A 430 -36.43 -23.42 -21.31
C GLU A 430 -37.47 -22.40 -21.78
N GLU A 431 -37.28 -21.11 -21.49
CA GLU A 431 -38.17 -20.03 -21.96
C GLU A 431 -38.24 -19.95 -23.49
N ALA A 432 -37.10 -20.03 -24.17
CA ALA A 432 -37.05 -20.03 -25.64
C ALA A 432 -37.70 -21.28 -26.25
N ALA A 433 -37.58 -22.44 -25.59
CA ALA A 433 -38.23 -23.67 -26.02
C ALA A 433 -39.76 -23.57 -25.86
N LEU A 434 -40.23 -23.00 -24.75
CA LEU A 434 -41.64 -22.73 -24.51
C LEU A 434 -42.24 -21.77 -25.54
N GLU A 435 -41.56 -20.65 -25.84
CA GLU A 435 -42.00 -19.71 -26.88
C GLU A 435 -42.13 -20.41 -28.24
N LYS A 436 -41.17 -21.27 -28.60
CA LYS A 436 -41.22 -22.05 -29.83
C LYS A 436 -42.38 -23.06 -29.83
N ALA A 437 -42.66 -23.69 -28.70
CA ALA A 437 -43.77 -24.64 -28.55
C ALA A 437 -45.13 -23.95 -28.68
N LEU A 438 -45.29 -22.75 -28.11
CA LEU A 438 -46.47 -21.89 -28.25
C LEU A 438 -46.66 -21.43 -29.70
N ALA A 439 -45.59 -20.96 -30.34
CA ALA A 439 -45.62 -20.51 -31.74
C ALA A 439 -45.96 -21.65 -32.71
N LYS A 440 -45.39 -22.86 -32.51
CA LYS A 440 -45.73 -24.06 -33.29
C LYS A 440 -47.24 -24.38 -33.24
N ARG A 441 -47.87 -24.08 -32.11
CA ARG A 441 -49.30 -24.32 -31.86
C ARG A 441 -50.18 -23.13 -32.22
N GLN A 442 -49.62 -22.02 -32.70
CA GLN A 442 -50.36 -20.78 -33.00
C GLN A 442 -51.15 -20.29 -31.79
N LEU A 443 -50.52 -20.28 -30.61
CA LEU A 443 -51.11 -19.76 -29.39
C LEU A 443 -50.48 -18.42 -29.03
N HIS A 444 -51.32 -17.46 -28.61
CA HIS A 444 -50.87 -16.15 -28.15
C HIS A 444 -51.22 -15.96 -26.68
N VAL A 445 -50.20 -15.77 -25.84
CA VAL A 445 -50.35 -15.50 -24.40
C VAL A 445 -50.11 -14.02 -24.16
N GLY A 446 -51.17 -13.32 -23.74
CA GLY A 446 -51.16 -11.91 -23.37
C GLY A 446 -50.87 -11.68 -21.89
N ALA A 447 -51.05 -10.43 -21.46
CA ALA A 447 -50.88 -10.04 -20.07
C ALA A 447 -52.00 -10.61 -19.18
N PHE A 448 -51.67 -10.89 -17.93
CA PHE A 448 -52.66 -11.29 -16.93
C PHE A 448 -53.52 -10.05 -16.56
N PRO A 449 -54.86 -10.16 -16.45
CA PRO A 449 -55.73 -8.98 -16.33
C PRO A 449 -55.61 -8.24 -14.99
N ASP A 450 -55.37 -8.97 -13.91
CA ASP A 450 -55.33 -8.45 -12.54
C ASP A 450 -54.06 -8.95 -11.81
N ALA A 451 -53.26 -8.03 -11.29
CA ALA A 451 -52.01 -8.34 -10.60
C ALA A 451 -52.22 -9.01 -9.22
N ALA A 452 -53.30 -8.67 -8.49
CA ALA A 452 -53.62 -9.30 -7.21
C ALA A 452 -54.07 -10.75 -7.42
N MET A 453 -54.89 -10.98 -8.44
CA MET A 453 -55.29 -12.33 -8.85
C MET A 453 -54.06 -13.13 -9.32
N ARG A 454 -53.18 -12.53 -10.13
CA ARG A 454 -51.93 -13.16 -10.55
C ARG A 454 -51.06 -13.56 -9.34
N GLU A 455 -50.89 -12.70 -8.35
CA GLU A 455 -50.10 -13.03 -7.16
C GLU A 455 -50.74 -14.16 -6.34
N GLN A 456 -52.07 -14.16 -6.22
CA GLN A 456 -52.82 -15.19 -5.49
C GLN A 456 -52.63 -16.59 -6.10
N TYR A 457 -52.66 -16.72 -7.43
CA TYR A 457 -52.64 -18.02 -8.11
C TYR A 457 -51.29 -18.40 -8.75
N LEU A 458 -50.53 -17.42 -9.23
CA LEU A 458 -49.25 -17.59 -9.96
C LEU A 458 -48.07 -16.92 -9.24
N GLY A 459 -48.23 -16.52 -7.98
CA GLY A 459 -47.14 -15.97 -7.17
C GLY A 459 -45.96 -16.94 -7.06
N GLN A 460 -44.79 -16.43 -6.65
CA GLN A 460 -43.52 -17.18 -6.65
C GLN A 460 -43.58 -18.52 -5.88
N ASN A 461 -44.49 -18.63 -4.91
CA ASN A 461 -44.64 -19.82 -4.05
C ASN A 461 -45.65 -20.84 -4.57
N SER A 462 -46.42 -20.54 -5.62
CA SER A 462 -47.47 -21.44 -6.14
C SER A 462 -46.89 -22.64 -6.91
N GLY A 463 -45.71 -22.49 -7.50
CA GLY A 463 -45.12 -23.47 -8.43
C GLY A 463 -45.84 -23.55 -9.80
N ALA A 464 -47.01 -22.94 -9.94
CA ALA A 464 -47.82 -22.99 -11.15
C ALA A 464 -47.24 -22.07 -12.23
N ARG A 465 -46.97 -22.63 -13.41
CA ARG A 465 -46.44 -21.91 -14.57
C ARG A 465 -46.84 -22.63 -15.84
N ILE A 466 -46.84 -21.91 -16.95
CA ILE A 466 -46.90 -22.56 -18.26
C ILE A 466 -45.53 -23.19 -18.50
N TRP A 467 -45.50 -24.47 -18.85
CA TRP A 467 -44.28 -25.17 -19.21
C TRP A 467 -44.55 -26.16 -20.36
N TRP A 468 -43.49 -26.60 -21.01
CA TRP A 468 -43.56 -27.52 -22.13
C TRP A 468 -42.82 -28.80 -21.78
N ASP A 469 -43.53 -29.92 -21.82
CA ASP A 469 -42.93 -31.25 -21.79
C ASP A 469 -42.40 -31.59 -23.18
N ALA A 470 -41.08 -31.56 -23.32
CA ALA A 470 -40.41 -31.88 -24.58
C ALA A 470 -40.44 -33.38 -24.91
N GLU A 471 -40.57 -34.26 -23.91
CA GLU A 471 -40.62 -35.72 -24.11
C GLU A 471 -42.00 -36.15 -24.61
N ALA A 472 -43.06 -35.62 -24.00
CA ALA A 472 -44.44 -35.86 -24.43
C ALA A 472 -44.87 -34.99 -25.64
N ASP A 473 -44.11 -33.92 -25.95
CA ASP A 473 -44.55 -32.81 -26.81
C ASP A 473 -45.91 -32.26 -26.37
N GLU A 474 -46.03 -31.93 -25.08
CA GLU A 474 -47.28 -31.48 -24.47
C GLU A 474 -47.08 -30.13 -23.74
N LEU A 475 -47.98 -29.18 -23.96
CA LEU A 475 -48.04 -27.96 -23.16
C LEU A 475 -48.88 -28.15 -21.91
N HIS A 476 -48.34 -27.67 -20.80
CA HIS A 476 -48.98 -27.70 -19.51
C HIS A 476 -49.39 -26.30 -19.09
N TRP A 477 -50.63 -26.17 -18.63
CA TRP A 477 -51.28 -24.91 -18.32
C TRP A 477 -51.78 -24.89 -16.88
N PRO A 478 -51.48 -23.84 -16.12
CA PRO A 478 -52.35 -23.49 -15.00
C PRO A 478 -53.68 -22.99 -15.57
N VAL A 479 -54.80 -23.42 -15.02
CA VAL A 479 -56.15 -23.06 -15.49
C VAL A 479 -56.97 -22.52 -14.34
N LEU A 480 -57.61 -21.36 -14.56
CA LEU A 480 -58.52 -20.75 -13.59
C LEU A 480 -59.96 -20.96 -14.04
N LEU A 481 -60.71 -21.74 -13.26
CA LEU A 481 -62.15 -21.93 -13.44
C LEU A 481 -62.88 -20.89 -12.61
N LEU A 482 -63.75 -20.12 -13.24
CA LEU A 482 -64.53 -19.05 -12.64
C LEU A 482 -66.00 -19.45 -12.64
N TYR A 483 -66.65 -19.33 -11.48
CA TYR A 483 -68.07 -19.58 -11.30
C TYR A 483 -68.76 -18.24 -10.99
N PRO A 484 -69.17 -17.49 -12.03
CA PRO A 484 -69.59 -16.09 -11.86
C PRO A 484 -70.94 -15.93 -11.16
N GLU A 485 -71.81 -16.94 -11.17
CA GLU A 485 -73.09 -16.92 -10.44
C GLU A 485 -72.91 -16.96 -8.91
N PRO A 486 -72.13 -17.89 -8.33
CA PRO A 486 -71.80 -17.88 -6.90
C PRO A 486 -70.62 -16.98 -6.53
N ALA A 487 -69.95 -16.34 -7.51
CA ALA A 487 -68.70 -15.58 -7.34
C ALA A 487 -67.56 -16.39 -6.70
N MET A 488 -67.40 -17.64 -7.14
CA MET A 488 -66.37 -18.56 -6.68
C MET A 488 -65.37 -18.85 -7.80
N SER A 489 -64.23 -19.47 -7.46
CA SER A 489 -63.21 -19.87 -8.41
C SER A 489 -62.44 -21.08 -7.92
N ASP A 490 -61.97 -21.91 -8.84
CA ASP A 490 -61.00 -22.97 -8.59
C ASP A 490 -59.78 -22.82 -9.49
N PHE A 491 -58.62 -23.27 -9.01
CA PHE A 491 -57.36 -23.16 -9.72
C PHE A 491 -56.71 -24.53 -9.88
N ILE A 492 -56.59 -24.96 -11.13
CA ILE A 492 -55.88 -26.18 -11.52
C ILE A 492 -54.44 -25.78 -11.82
N GLN A 493 -53.49 -26.29 -11.04
CA GLN A 493 -52.08 -25.86 -11.14
C GLN A 493 -51.40 -26.37 -12.41
N ASP A 494 -51.80 -27.55 -12.87
CA ASP A 494 -51.20 -28.26 -14.00
C ASP A 494 -52.28 -28.99 -14.80
N PHE A 495 -52.47 -28.58 -16.04
CA PHE A 495 -53.47 -29.10 -16.98
C PHE A 495 -52.76 -29.37 -18.31
N GLY A 496 -52.64 -30.64 -18.69
CA GLY A 496 -52.06 -31.04 -19.98
C GLY A 496 -52.95 -30.63 -21.16
N GLU A 497 -52.38 -30.09 -22.24
CA GLU A 497 -53.18 -29.64 -23.39
C GLU A 497 -53.97 -30.76 -24.08
N SER A 498 -53.63 -32.03 -23.84
CA SER A 498 -54.35 -33.20 -24.34
C SER A 498 -55.49 -33.67 -23.41
N GLU A 499 -55.58 -33.12 -22.20
CA GLU A 499 -56.65 -33.42 -21.24
C GLU A 499 -57.96 -32.72 -21.61
N THR A 500 -59.08 -33.29 -21.14
CA THR A 500 -60.42 -32.76 -21.36
C THR A 500 -60.93 -32.03 -20.11
N LEU A 501 -61.80 -31.03 -20.29
CA LEU A 501 -62.42 -30.37 -19.15
C LEU A 501 -63.37 -31.31 -18.40
N LEU A 502 -63.95 -32.30 -19.08
CA LEU A 502 -64.86 -33.26 -18.48
C LEU A 502 -64.20 -34.02 -17.33
N ASP A 503 -62.98 -34.53 -17.54
CA ASP A 503 -62.24 -35.30 -16.52
C ASP A 503 -62.06 -34.49 -15.23
N HIS A 504 -61.68 -33.22 -15.37
CA HIS A 504 -61.52 -32.29 -14.25
C HIS A 504 -62.86 -31.94 -13.60
N LEU A 505 -63.90 -31.64 -14.38
CA LEU A 505 -65.22 -31.29 -13.85
C LEU A 505 -65.88 -32.48 -13.13
N VAL A 506 -65.71 -33.70 -13.63
CA VAL A 506 -66.17 -34.92 -12.95
C VAL A 506 -65.41 -35.12 -11.64
N HIS A 507 -64.09 -34.88 -11.65
CA HIS A 507 -63.29 -34.95 -10.42
C HIS A 507 -63.72 -33.90 -9.39
N MET A 508 -64.10 -32.70 -9.82
CA MET A 508 -64.43 -31.59 -8.91
C MET A 508 -65.88 -31.60 -8.41
N PHE A 509 -66.84 -31.99 -9.25
CA PHE A 509 -68.28 -31.88 -8.98
C PHE A 509 -69.02 -33.23 -8.96
N GLY A 510 -68.42 -34.28 -9.52
CA GLY A 510 -69.06 -35.58 -9.75
C GLY A 510 -70.07 -35.57 -10.90
N GLU A 511 -70.40 -36.76 -11.42
CA GLU A 511 -71.36 -36.92 -12.52
C GLU A 511 -72.80 -36.55 -12.09
N ASN A 512 -73.17 -36.93 -10.86
CA ASN A 512 -74.52 -36.74 -10.33
C ASN A 512 -74.63 -35.62 -9.28
N GLY A 513 -73.55 -34.86 -9.04
CA GLY A 513 -73.47 -33.86 -7.98
C GLY A 513 -73.09 -34.43 -6.61
N GLU A 514 -72.45 -35.60 -6.59
CA GLU A 514 -71.99 -36.30 -5.38
C GLU A 514 -70.88 -35.54 -4.64
N GLN A 515 -70.15 -34.69 -5.36
CA GLN A 515 -69.06 -33.87 -4.83
C GLN A 515 -69.43 -32.38 -4.85
N ALA A 516 -70.73 -32.06 -4.82
CA ALA A 516 -71.16 -30.66 -4.85
C ALA A 516 -70.53 -29.87 -3.68
N PRO A 517 -69.87 -28.74 -3.97
CA PRO A 517 -69.22 -27.94 -2.94
C PRO A 517 -70.24 -27.28 -2.01
N ALA A 518 -69.83 -26.90 -0.81
CA ALA A 518 -70.73 -26.38 0.23
C ALA A 518 -71.52 -25.11 -0.16
N TRP A 519 -71.06 -24.38 -1.19
CA TRP A 519 -71.76 -23.21 -1.73
C TRP A 519 -72.89 -23.59 -2.71
N ASP A 520 -72.86 -24.78 -3.31
CA ASP A 520 -73.86 -25.29 -4.25
C ASP A 520 -75.00 -26.03 -3.52
N LYS A 521 -75.83 -25.26 -2.81
CA LYS A 521 -76.94 -25.81 -2.01
C LYS A 521 -77.99 -26.54 -2.84
N GLU A 522 -78.13 -26.20 -4.11
CA GLU A 522 -79.10 -26.79 -5.02
C GLU A 522 -78.54 -28.01 -5.77
N HIS A 523 -77.25 -28.33 -5.56
CA HIS A 523 -76.52 -29.36 -6.29
C HIS A 523 -76.67 -29.18 -7.81
N ALA A 524 -76.67 -27.94 -8.28
CA ALA A 524 -76.88 -27.59 -9.68
C ALA A 524 -75.60 -27.75 -10.52
N TYR A 525 -74.42 -27.66 -9.89
CA TYR A 525 -73.13 -27.82 -10.54
C TYR A 525 -72.76 -29.31 -10.60
N LYS A 526 -73.22 -29.97 -11.67
CA LYS A 526 -72.90 -31.38 -11.99
C LYS A 526 -72.17 -31.41 -13.31
N ALA A 527 -71.13 -32.22 -13.47
CA ALA A 527 -70.28 -32.19 -14.67
C ALA A 527 -71.06 -32.22 -16.01
N PRO A 528 -72.10 -33.05 -16.21
CA PRO A 528 -72.88 -33.07 -17.47
C PRO A 528 -73.76 -31.82 -17.70
N CYS A 529 -74.06 -31.09 -16.62
CA CYS A 529 -74.88 -29.88 -16.64
C CYS A 529 -74.07 -28.60 -16.74
N LEU A 530 -72.73 -28.69 -16.71
CA LEU A 530 -71.86 -27.52 -16.79
C LEU A 530 -71.52 -27.19 -18.24
N GLN A 531 -71.50 -25.89 -18.54
CA GLN A 531 -71.10 -25.34 -19.81
C GLN A 531 -69.97 -24.33 -19.58
N PRO A 532 -68.72 -24.68 -19.93
CA PRO A 532 -67.60 -23.75 -19.87
C PRO A 532 -67.59 -22.82 -21.08
N TYR A 533 -67.08 -21.61 -20.87
CA TYR A 533 -66.92 -20.57 -21.88
C TYR A 533 -65.58 -19.85 -21.74
N LEU A 534 -64.99 -19.47 -22.88
CA LEU A 534 -63.98 -18.42 -22.94
C LEU A 534 -64.65 -17.09 -23.25
N ASN A 535 -64.20 -16.02 -22.61
CA ASN A 535 -64.68 -14.69 -22.91
C ASN A 535 -63.52 -13.75 -23.27
N PHE A 536 -63.73 -12.93 -24.29
CA PHE A 536 -62.78 -11.90 -24.70
C PHE A 536 -63.52 -10.75 -25.37
N THR A 537 -62.79 -9.68 -25.63
CA THR A 537 -63.31 -8.52 -26.36
C THR A 537 -62.73 -8.59 -27.77
N ASP A 538 -63.58 -8.53 -28.79
CA ASP A 538 -63.13 -8.48 -30.19
C ASP A 538 -62.63 -7.08 -30.59
N ASP A 539 -62.16 -6.94 -31.83
CA ASP A 539 -61.61 -5.69 -32.37
C ASP A 539 -62.65 -4.54 -32.39
N ASP A 540 -63.95 -4.86 -32.34
CA ASP A 540 -65.06 -3.90 -32.30
C ASP A 540 -65.48 -3.52 -30.86
N GLU A 541 -64.64 -3.84 -29.86
CA GLU A 541 -64.91 -3.68 -28.43
C GLU A 541 -66.15 -4.47 -27.93
N GLN A 542 -66.57 -5.51 -28.65
CA GLN A 542 -67.71 -6.34 -28.24
C GLN A 542 -67.26 -7.57 -27.45
N LYS A 543 -67.99 -7.87 -26.37
CA LYS A 543 -67.77 -9.10 -25.61
C LYS A 543 -68.22 -10.31 -26.43
N ARG A 544 -67.29 -11.24 -26.61
CA ARG A 544 -67.52 -12.56 -27.23
C ARG A 544 -67.48 -13.65 -26.16
N TRP A 545 -68.35 -14.62 -26.34
CA TRP A 545 -68.45 -15.82 -25.51
C TRP A 545 -68.31 -17.03 -26.42
N LEU A 546 -67.21 -17.78 -26.28
CA LEU A 546 -66.97 -19.01 -27.03
C LEU A 546 -67.29 -20.21 -26.12
N PRO A 547 -68.31 -21.03 -26.44
CA PRO A 547 -68.58 -22.23 -25.68
C PRO A 547 -67.44 -23.25 -25.88
N LEU A 548 -67.01 -23.86 -24.78
CA LEU A 548 -66.09 -24.99 -24.82
C LEU A 548 -66.87 -26.31 -24.76
N ASP A 549 -66.42 -27.27 -25.53
CA ASP A 549 -66.85 -28.66 -25.47
C ASP A 549 -66.07 -29.38 -24.38
N VAL A 550 -66.77 -29.89 -23.36
CA VAL A 550 -66.13 -30.53 -22.21
C VAL A 550 -65.40 -31.82 -22.59
N GLU A 551 -65.81 -32.48 -23.67
CA GLU A 551 -65.22 -33.76 -24.13
C GLU A 551 -64.00 -33.56 -25.03
N LYS A 552 -63.71 -32.33 -25.46
CA LYS A 552 -62.56 -32.03 -26.33
C LYS A 552 -61.34 -31.60 -25.53
N GLN A 553 -60.18 -31.88 -26.11
CA GLN A 553 -58.89 -31.49 -25.56
C GLN A 553 -58.76 -29.97 -25.45
N LEU A 554 -58.26 -29.47 -24.32
CA LEU A 554 -58.12 -28.04 -24.10
C LEU A 554 -57.25 -27.37 -25.16
N GLY A 555 -56.15 -28.01 -25.56
CA GLY A 555 -55.23 -27.50 -26.57
C GLY A 555 -55.88 -27.27 -27.94
N GLU A 556 -56.75 -28.19 -28.39
CA GLU A 556 -57.51 -28.01 -29.64
C GLU A 556 -58.41 -26.77 -29.57
N GLN A 557 -59.09 -26.61 -28.45
CA GLN A 557 -60.06 -25.54 -28.26
C GLN A 557 -59.39 -24.17 -28.11
N LEU A 558 -58.24 -24.09 -27.42
CA LEU A 558 -57.46 -22.85 -27.34
C LEU A 558 -56.93 -22.41 -28.72
N ARG A 559 -56.51 -23.36 -29.57
CA ARG A 559 -56.10 -23.08 -30.94
C ARG A 559 -57.27 -22.60 -31.81
N ALA A 560 -58.42 -23.25 -31.69
CA ALA A 560 -59.63 -22.82 -32.39
C ALA A 560 -60.05 -21.41 -31.96
N ALA A 561 -60.05 -21.14 -30.65
CA ALA A 561 -60.37 -19.82 -30.10
C ALA A 561 -59.40 -18.74 -30.61
N HIS A 562 -58.11 -19.06 -30.76
CA HIS A 562 -57.14 -18.11 -31.31
C HIS A 562 -57.52 -17.63 -32.71
N SER A 563 -58.07 -18.50 -33.55
CA SER A 563 -58.54 -18.13 -34.90
C SER A 563 -59.74 -17.16 -34.89
N GLU A 564 -60.47 -17.09 -33.78
CA GLU A 564 -61.58 -16.14 -33.53
C GLU A 564 -61.08 -14.83 -32.86
N GLY A 565 -59.76 -14.65 -32.72
CA GLY A 565 -59.14 -13.47 -32.10
C GLY A 565 -58.87 -13.60 -30.59
N TYR A 566 -59.06 -14.79 -30.00
CA TYR A 566 -58.79 -15.00 -28.58
C TYR A 566 -57.28 -14.93 -28.27
N VAL A 567 -56.96 -14.14 -27.23
CA VAL A 567 -55.64 -14.06 -26.61
C VAL A 567 -55.73 -14.59 -25.19
N ILE A 568 -54.89 -15.56 -24.84
CA ILE A 568 -54.90 -16.17 -23.50
C ILE A 568 -54.41 -15.13 -22.49
N PRO A 569 -55.21 -14.74 -21.48
CA PRO A 569 -54.87 -13.65 -20.56
C PRO A 569 -53.89 -14.11 -19.47
N GLY A 570 -52.64 -14.35 -19.87
CA GLY A 570 -51.60 -14.95 -19.02
C GLY A 570 -51.80 -16.46 -18.83
N ILE A 571 -53.01 -16.89 -18.45
CA ILE A 571 -53.43 -18.30 -18.38
C ILE A 571 -54.88 -18.45 -18.88
N PRO A 572 -55.34 -19.65 -19.26
CA PRO A 572 -56.75 -19.89 -19.55
C PRO A 572 -57.64 -19.57 -18.34
N MET A 573 -58.56 -18.61 -18.53
CA MET A 573 -59.60 -18.25 -17.57
C MET A 573 -60.95 -18.68 -18.15
N ILE A 574 -61.55 -19.71 -17.57
CA ILE A 574 -62.73 -20.38 -18.12
C ILE A 574 -63.93 -20.09 -17.23
N GLN A 575 -64.98 -19.51 -17.81
CA GLN A 575 -66.24 -19.21 -17.14
C GLN A 575 -67.15 -20.43 -17.18
N VAL A 576 -67.46 -21.02 -16.03
CA VAL A 576 -68.24 -22.25 -15.92
C VAL A 576 -69.62 -21.92 -15.36
N MET A 577 -70.67 -22.24 -16.11
CA MET A 577 -72.07 -21.98 -15.75
C MET A 577 -72.92 -23.24 -15.87
N VAL A 578 -74.09 -23.26 -15.21
CA VAL A 578 -75.07 -24.31 -15.40
C VAL A 578 -75.80 -24.09 -16.73
N ARG A 579 -75.74 -25.09 -17.61
CA ARG A 579 -76.34 -25.08 -18.95
C ARG A 579 -77.85 -24.85 -18.86
N GLY A 580 -78.33 -23.89 -19.63
CA GLY A 580 -79.74 -23.49 -19.70
C GLY A 580 -80.22 -22.63 -18.52
N SER A 581 -79.35 -22.28 -17.56
CA SER A 581 -79.73 -21.45 -16.42
C SER A 581 -80.16 -20.04 -16.84
N ALA A 582 -80.99 -19.40 -16.02
CA ALA A 582 -81.40 -18.01 -16.25
C ALA A 582 -80.20 -17.04 -16.18
N TYR A 583 -79.15 -17.41 -15.44
CA TYR A 583 -77.91 -16.66 -15.36
C TYR A 583 -77.12 -16.75 -16.69
N GLU A 584 -76.89 -17.96 -17.20
CA GLU A 584 -76.21 -18.19 -18.49
C GLU A 584 -76.90 -17.40 -19.63
N GLN A 585 -78.22 -17.54 -19.75
CA GLN A 585 -78.98 -16.84 -20.80
C GLN A 585 -78.91 -15.31 -20.68
N ARG A 586 -78.73 -14.76 -19.48
CA ARG A 586 -78.59 -13.32 -19.26
C ARG A 586 -77.19 -12.86 -19.63
N LEU A 587 -76.17 -13.61 -19.22
CA LEU A 587 -74.77 -13.30 -19.46
C LEU A 587 -74.41 -13.36 -20.95
N LEU A 588 -74.96 -14.33 -21.69
CA LEU A 588 -74.74 -14.45 -23.14
C LEU A 588 -75.46 -13.36 -23.97
N LYS A 589 -76.38 -12.59 -23.36
CA LYS A 589 -77.09 -11.47 -24.01
C LYS A 589 -76.47 -10.11 -23.69
N SER A 590 -75.54 -10.06 -22.74
CA SER A 590 -74.79 -8.86 -22.33
C SER A 590 -73.44 -8.81 -23.01
#